data_AF-A0A972SH80-F1
#
_entry.id   AF-A0A972SH80-F1
#
_cell.length_a   1.000
_cell.length_b   1.000
_cell.length_c   1.000
_cell.angle_alpha   90.00
_cell.angle_beta   90.00
_cell.angle_gamma   90.00
#
_symmetry.space_group_name_H-M   'P 1'
#
loop_
_entity.id
_entity.type
_entity.pdbx_description
1 polymer ?
#
loop_
_entity_poly.entity_id
_entity_poly.type
_entity_poly.pdbx_seq_one_letter_code
_entity_poly.pdbx_strand_id
1 'polypeptide(L)'
;MEGRKSEKPEGDLEKLTHRLEVLEREIEDLAEELKGRPRKLSFDDLVQELAGAVAVAIAVSLSEEIWELATRLSLLHALLVYLFVLLVANLFVRYGNPKQWARQTVLGFIQLRLLTSAAISFAVSALVVLLLGIYPAVVDEPLDYLKVVLLVSSLSLIGSLGLDLAK
;
A
#
# COMPACT_ATOMS: atom_id res chain seq x y z
N MET A 1 -55.79 35.62 -39.96
CA MET A 1 -55.69 34.35 -39.21
C MET A 1 -54.35 33.72 -39.58
N GLU A 2 -53.30 34.03 -38.83
CA GLU A 2 -51.96 33.46 -39.05
C GLU A 2 -51.91 32.06 -38.45
N GLY A 3 -51.78 31.05 -39.32
CA GLY A 3 -51.57 29.67 -38.92
C GLY A 3 -50.16 29.50 -38.37
N ARG A 4 -50.04 29.26 -37.06
CA ARG A 4 -48.81 28.78 -36.44
C ARG A 4 -48.45 27.44 -37.07
N LYS A 5 -47.33 27.40 -37.80
CA LYS A 5 -46.66 26.16 -38.21
C LYS A 5 -46.42 25.32 -36.96
N SER A 6 -47.06 24.16 -36.87
CA SER A 6 -46.71 23.14 -35.89
C SER A 6 -45.34 22.60 -36.27
N GLU A 7 -44.28 23.09 -35.62
CA GLU A 7 -42.97 22.44 -35.67
C GLU A 7 -43.13 20.99 -35.20
N LYS A 8 -42.64 20.06 -36.02
CA LYS A 8 -42.85 18.61 -35.82
C LYS A 8 -42.09 18.15 -34.58
N PRO A 9 -42.77 17.59 -33.55
CA PRO A 9 -42.14 17.12 -32.31
C PRO A 9 -41.12 15.99 -32.53
N GLU A 10 -41.22 15.27 -33.66
CA GLU A 10 -40.31 14.17 -34.03
C GLU A 10 -38.86 14.63 -34.23
N GLY A 11 -38.65 15.83 -34.79
CA GLY A 11 -37.29 16.35 -35.04
C GLY A 11 -36.57 16.83 -33.79
N ASP A 12 -37.32 17.20 -32.74
CA ASP A 12 -36.76 17.58 -31.45
C ASP A 12 -36.48 16.36 -30.56
N LEU A 13 -37.30 15.31 -30.70
CA LEU A 13 -37.05 14.00 -30.08
C LEU A 13 -35.74 13.38 -30.59
N GLU A 14 -35.51 13.38 -31.90
CA GLU A 14 -34.28 12.83 -32.49
C GLU A 14 -33.03 13.59 -32.04
N LYS A 15 -33.11 14.91 -31.92
CA LYS A 15 -32.02 15.75 -31.36
C LYS A 15 -31.77 15.47 -29.89
N LEU A 16 -32.82 15.18 -29.11
CA LEU A 16 -32.68 14.83 -27.69
C LEU A 16 -32.03 13.46 -27.52
N THR A 17 -32.39 12.47 -28.35
CA THR A 17 -31.78 11.14 -28.33
C THR A 17 -30.30 11.21 -28.69
N HIS A 18 -29.95 11.96 -29.74
CA HIS A 18 -28.55 12.15 -30.12
C HIS A 18 -27.75 12.88 -29.01
N ARG A 19 -28.34 13.87 -28.34
CA ARG A 19 -27.66 14.56 -27.22
C ARG A 19 -27.44 13.64 -26.03
N LEU A 20 -28.39 12.74 -25.74
CA LEU A 20 -28.26 11.74 -24.69
C LEU A 20 -27.12 10.76 -24.99
N GLU A 21 -27.03 10.25 -26.22
CA GLU A 21 -25.93 9.34 -26.61
C GLU A 21 -24.55 10.00 -26.51
N VAL A 22 -24.44 11.29 -26.85
CA VAL A 22 -23.18 12.04 -26.72
C VAL A 22 -22.82 12.24 -25.24
N LEU A 23 -23.80 12.60 -24.40
CA LEU A 23 -23.62 12.72 -22.95
C LEU A 23 -23.20 11.39 -22.32
N GLU A 24 -23.78 10.28 -22.76
CA GLU A 24 -23.46 8.95 -22.24
C GLU A 24 -22.00 8.59 -22.53
N ARG A 25 -21.52 8.86 -23.76
CA ARG A 25 -20.11 8.67 -24.13
C ARG A 25 -19.17 9.59 -23.39
N GLU A 26 -19.51 10.88 -23.24
CA GLU A 26 -18.69 11.81 -22.46
C GLU A 26 -18.60 11.38 -20.99
N ILE A 27 -19.69 10.88 -20.41
CA ILE A 27 -19.70 10.34 -19.04
C ILE A 27 -18.83 9.08 -18.96
N GLU A 28 -18.87 8.22 -19.97
CA GLU A 28 -18.07 6.99 -20.03
C GLU A 28 -16.57 7.30 -20.14
N ASP A 29 -16.20 8.24 -21.01
CA ASP A 29 -14.84 8.76 -21.17
C ASP A 29 -14.34 9.45 -19.89
N LEU A 30 -15.16 10.30 -19.25
CA LEU A 30 -14.84 10.91 -17.95
C LEU A 30 -14.71 9.85 -16.85
N ALA A 31 -15.57 8.83 -16.83
CA ALA A 31 -15.49 7.75 -15.86
C ALA A 31 -14.21 6.91 -16.05
N GLU A 32 -13.78 6.71 -17.29
CA GLU A 32 -12.53 6.04 -17.63
C GLU A 32 -11.30 6.89 -17.28
N GLU A 33 -11.36 8.20 -17.51
CA GLU A 33 -10.31 9.16 -17.12
C GLU A 33 -10.21 9.31 -15.59
N LEU A 34 -11.33 9.28 -14.87
CA LEU A 34 -11.39 9.28 -13.40
C LEU A 34 -10.92 7.94 -12.81
N LYS A 35 -11.25 6.80 -13.43
CA LYS A 35 -10.64 5.49 -13.11
C LYS A 35 -9.13 5.51 -13.36
N GLY A 36 -8.65 6.37 -14.25
CA GLY A 36 -7.25 6.65 -14.55
C GLY A 36 -6.45 7.30 -13.41
N ARG A 37 -7.12 8.11 -12.57
CA ARG A 37 -6.43 8.94 -11.57
C ARG A 37 -5.84 8.11 -10.43
N PRO A 38 -4.60 8.44 -9.98
CA PRO A 38 -3.96 7.73 -8.88
C PRO A 38 -4.80 7.90 -7.62
N ARG A 39 -5.17 6.77 -6.99
CA ARG A 39 -5.77 6.79 -5.66
C ARG A 39 -4.69 7.32 -4.71
N LYS A 40 -4.88 8.55 -4.22
CA LYS A 40 -4.05 9.06 -3.11
C LYS A 40 -4.25 8.13 -1.91
N LEU A 41 -3.17 7.85 -1.18
CA LEU A 41 -3.24 7.14 0.10
C LEU A 41 -4.33 7.79 0.95
N SER A 42 -5.42 7.05 1.23
CA SER A 42 -6.43 7.52 2.15
C SER A 42 -5.87 7.44 3.57
N PHE A 43 -6.37 8.30 4.45
CA PHE A 43 -6.08 8.16 5.88
C PHE A 43 -6.49 6.77 6.40
N ASP A 44 -7.58 6.20 5.88
CA ASP A 44 -8.02 4.85 6.24
C ASP A 44 -7.01 3.77 5.83
N ASP A 45 -6.35 3.94 4.68
CA ASP A 45 -5.34 3.00 4.19
C ASP A 45 -4.10 3.06 5.10
N LEU A 46 -3.70 4.27 5.53
CA LEU A 46 -2.60 4.46 6.47
C LEU A 46 -2.88 3.81 7.84
N VAL A 47 -4.08 4.00 8.39
CA VAL A 47 -4.47 3.40 9.67
C VAL A 47 -4.44 1.88 9.60
N GLN A 48 -4.84 1.31 8.47
CA GLN A 48 -4.84 -0.13 8.23
C GLN A 48 -3.42 -0.68 8.09
N GLU A 49 -2.57 -0.04 7.28
CA GLU A 49 -1.15 -0.38 7.16
C GLU A 49 -0.44 -0.34 8.53
N LEU A 50 -0.75 0.67 9.35
CA LEU A 50 -0.23 0.80 10.72
C LEU A 50 -0.75 -0.30 11.65
N ALA A 51 -2.06 -0.59 11.63
CA ALA A 51 -2.65 -1.61 12.49
C ALA A 51 -2.06 -3.00 12.21
N GLY A 52 -1.93 -3.37 10.93
CA GLY A 52 -1.30 -4.62 10.51
C GLY A 52 0.18 -4.68 10.91
N ALA A 53 0.91 -3.59 10.70
CA ALA A 53 2.32 -3.49 11.09
C ALA A 53 2.52 -3.63 12.60
N VAL A 54 1.74 -2.91 13.41
CA VAL A 54 1.84 -2.90 14.88
C VAL A 54 1.50 -4.27 15.47
N ALA A 55 0.39 -4.88 15.02
CA ALA A 55 -0.04 -6.17 15.52
C ALA A 55 1.05 -7.24 15.35
N VAL A 56 1.63 -7.32 14.14
CA VAL A 56 2.71 -8.28 13.85
C VAL A 56 4.00 -7.88 14.56
N ALA A 57 4.36 -6.60 14.59
CA ALA A 57 5.59 -6.15 15.25
C ALA A 57 5.58 -6.51 16.75
N ILE A 58 4.46 -6.30 17.45
CA ILE A 58 4.34 -6.68 18.87
C ILE A 58 4.46 -8.19 19.04
N ALA A 59 3.70 -8.97 18.27
CA ALA A 59 3.70 -10.43 18.39
C ALA A 59 5.09 -11.03 18.15
N VAL A 60 5.80 -10.53 17.13
CA VAL A 60 7.14 -11.00 16.75
C VAL A 60 8.19 -10.52 17.74
N SER A 61 8.11 -9.28 18.22
CA SER A 61 9.10 -8.73 19.15
C SER A 61 9.10 -9.42 20.50
N LEU A 62 7.98 -10.03 20.91
CA LEU A 62 7.88 -10.81 22.13
C LEU A 62 8.50 -12.22 22.04
N SER A 63 8.91 -12.66 20.84
CA SER A 63 9.55 -13.96 20.63
C SER A 63 11.04 -13.87 20.89
N GLU A 64 11.53 -14.72 21.81
CA GLU A 64 12.93 -14.71 22.20
C GLU A 64 13.87 -15.17 21.07
N GLU A 65 13.35 -16.03 20.21
CA GLU A 65 14.07 -16.55 19.07
C GLU A 65 14.48 -15.44 18.09
N ILE A 66 13.68 -14.37 18.00
CA ILE A 66 13.94 -13.25 17.09
C ILE A 66 15.13 -12.42 17.56
N TRP A 67 15.17 -12.06 18.84
CA TRP A 67 16.28 -11.27 19.37
C TRP A 67 17.57 -12.09 19.45
N GLU A 68 17.49 -13.40 19.73
CA GLU A 68 18.67 -14.26 19.79
C GLU A 68 19.24 -14.52 18.40
N LEU A 69 18.37 -14.65 17.39
CA LEU A 69 18.79 -14.73 16.00
C LEU A 69 19.45 -13.43 15.56
N ALA A 70 18.91 -12.28 15.97
CA ALA A 70 19.47 -10.97 15.64
C ALA A 70 20.89 -10.78 16.19
N THR A 71 21.15 -11.16 17.44
CA THR A 71 22.50 -11.02 18.05
C THR A 71 23.53 -11.92 17.35
N ARG A 72 23.12 -13.12 16.93
CA ARG A 72 24.00 -14.08 16.22
C ARG A 72 24.28 -13.73 14.76
N LEU A 73 23.40 -12.96 14.12
CA LEU A 73 23.58 -12.54 12.74
C LEU A 73 24.57 -11.38 12.63
N SER A 74 25.38 -11.38 11.57
CA SER A 74 26.06 -10.15 11.17
C SER A 74 25.04 -9.15 10.62
N LEU A 75 25.32 -7.86 10.70
CA LEU A 75 24.47 -6.81 10.11
C LEU A 75 24.21 -7.03 8.60
N LEU A 76 25.22 -7.47 7.85
CA LEU A 76 25.09 -7.73 6.42
C LEU A 76 24.04 -8.80 6.13
N HIS A 77 24.06 -9.90 6.87
CA HIS A 77 23.06 -10.96 6.72
C HIS A 77 21.66 -10.48 7.11
N ALA A 78 21.50 -9.73 8.20
CA ALA A 78 20.20 -9.14 8.58
C ALA A 78 19.65 -8.21 7.48
N LEU A 79 20.52 -7.40 6.88
CA LEU A 79 20.17 -6.50 5.78
C LEU A 79 19.80 -7.29 4.50
N LEU A 80 20.52 -8.37 4.18
CA LEU A 80 20.18 -9.25 3.06
C LEU A 80 18.82 -9.93 3.26
N VAL A 81 18.48 -10.36 4.47
CA VAL A 81 17.16 -10.91 4.79
C VAL A 81 16.07 -9.86 4.56
N TYR A 82 16.25 -8.66 5.09
CA TYR A 82 15.30 -7.57 4.89
C TYR A 82 15.10 -7.21 3.41
N LEU A 83 16.20 -7.09 2.65
CA LEU A 83 16.16 -6.84 1.21
C LEU A 83 15.50 -7.98 0.43
N PHE A 84 15.74 -9.22 0.82
CA PHE A 84 15.10 -10.38 0.22
C PHE A 84 13.57 -10.34 0.44
N VAL A 85 13.12 -10.01 1.65
CA VAL A 85 11.69 -9.86 1.94
C VAL A 85 11.08 -8.70 1.15
N LEU A 86 11.77 -7.56 1.04
CA LEU A 86 11.32 -6.45 0.18
C LEU A 86 11.21 -6.87 -1.29
N LEU A 87 12.17 -7.64 -1.80
CA LEU A 87 12.13 -8.14 -3.17
C LEU A 87 10.92 -9.06 -3.39
N VAL A 88 10.70 -10.01 -2.49
CA VAL A 88 9.55 -10.93 -2.55
C VAL A 88 8.24 -10.15 -2.44
N ALA A 89 8.14 -9.19 -1.53
CA ALA A 89 6.98 -8.31 -1.40
C ALA A 89 6.75 -7.50 -2.69
N ASN A 90 7.79 -6.94 -3.29
CA ASN A 90 7.68 -6.23 -4.57
C ASN A 90 7.16 -7.12 -5.69
N LEU A 91 7.66 -8.35 -5.79
CA LEU A 91 7.17 -9.34 -6.76
C LEU A 91 5.70 -9.68 -6.47
N PHE A 92 5.36 -9.93 -5.22
CA PHE A 92 4.01 -10.26 -4.81
C PHE A 92 3.02 -9.15 -5.15
N VAL A 93 3.33 -7.90 -4.83
CA VAL A 93 2.43 -6.79 -5.14
C VAL A 93 2.37 -6.50 -6.64
N ARG A 94 3.47 -6.69 -7.38
CA ARG A 94 3.51 -6.51 -8.84
C ARG A 94 2.68 -7.55 -9.59
N TYR A 95 2.79 -8.83 -9.22
CA TYR A 95 2.16 -9.94 -9.94
C TYR A 95 0.85 -10.41 -9.31
N GLY A 96 0.59 -10.08 -8.03
CA GLY A 96 -0.56 -10.54 -7.27
C GLY A 96 -1.86 -9.80 -7.56
N ASN A 97 -1.82 -8.52 -7.99
CA ASN A 97 -3.05 -7.80 -8.34
C ASN A 97 -2.83 -6.66 -9.36
N PRO A 98 -2.87 -6.94 -10.68
CA PRO A 98 -2.47 -5.99 -11.73
C PRO A 98 -3.36 -4.75 -11.88
N LYS A 99 -4.59 -4.75 -11.35
CA LYS A 99 -5.57 -3.68 -11.61
C LYS A 99 -5.51 -2.48 -10.65
N GLN A 100 -4.96 -2.61 -9.44
CA GLN A 100 -5.04 -1.55 -8.40
C GLN A 100 -3.71 -0.91 -8.01
N TRP A 101 -2.57 -1.60 -8.19
CA TRP A 101 -1.29 -1.20 -7.59
C TRP A 101 -0.23 -0.75 -8.61
N ALA A 102 -0.48 -1.00 -9.90
CA ALA A 102 0.51 -0.88 -10.97
C ALA A 102 0.84 0.55 -11.43
N ARG A 103 0.30 1.61 -10.80
CA ARG A 103 0.33 2.96 -11.40
C ARG A 103 1.34 3.94 -10.84
N GLN A 104 2.02 3.61 -9.74
CA GLN A 104 3.07 4.47 -9.16
C GLN A 104 4.33 3.66 -8.87
N THR A 105 5.16 3.48 -9.89
CA THR A 105 6.51 2.94 -9.74
C THR A 105 7.53 4.05 -9.57
N VAL A 106 8.24 4.05 -8.45
CA VAL A 106 9.54 4.70 -8.28
C VAL A 106 10.57 3.92 -9.10
N LEU A 107 11.42 4.64 -9.84
CA LEU A 107 12.48 4.07 -10.69
C LEU A 107 11.99 3.08 -11.77
N GLY A 108 10.68 3.02 -12.05
CA GLY A 108 10.09 2.15 -13.07
C GLY A 108 9.85 0.69 -12.66
N PHE A 109 10.25 0.28 -11.45
CA PHE A 109 10.11 -1.11 -10.99
C PHE A 109 9.73 -1.30 -9.51
N ILE A 110 9.90 -0.27 -8.65
CA ILE A 110 9.53 -0.33 -7.22
C ILE A 110 8.21 0.39 -7.03
N GLN A 111 7.21 -0.24 -6.44
CA GLN A 111 5.95 0.45 -6.18
C GLN A 111 6.09 1.43 -5.00
N LEU A 112 5.59 2.65 -5.15
CA LEU A 112 5.65 3.70 -4.11
C LEU A 112 4.97 3.23 -2.82
N ARG A 113 3.86 2.50 -2.94
CA ARG A 113 3.10 1.94 -1.81
C ARG A 113 3.91 0.91 -1.02
N LEU A 114 4.70 0.08 -1.69
CA LEU A 114 5.61 -0.84 -1.00
C LEU A 114 6.65 -0.07 -0.17
N LEU A 115 7.19 1.02 -0.72
CA LEU A 115 8.17 1.83 -0.02
C LEU A 115 7.56 2.51 1.21
N THR A 116 6.33 3.01 1.12
CA THR A 116 5.63 3.59 2.28
C THR A 116 5.36 2.54 3.33
N SER A 117 4.84 1.37 2.97
CA SER A 117 4.60 0.29 3.93
C SER A 117 5.89 -0.22 4.56
N ALA A 118 6.99 -0.34 3.79
CA ALA A 118 8.31 -0.69 4.31
C ALA A 118 8.83 0.32 5.33
N ALA A 119 8.67 1.62 5.06
CA ALA A 119 9.07 2.68 5.99
C ALA A 119 8.21 2.68 7.26
N ILE A 120 6.89 2.49 7.11
CA ILE A 120 5.96 2.39 8.25
C ILE A 120 6.33 1.18 9.12
N SER A 121 6.49 0.00 8.52
CA SER A 121 6.85 -1.22 9.25
C SER A 121 8.20 -1.11 9.93
N PHE A 122 9.18 -0.46 9.32
CA PHE A 122 10.47 -0.21 9.96
C PHE A 122 10.34 0.73 11.17
N ALA A 123 9.64 1.86 11.02
CA ALA A 123 9.44 2.83 12.10
C ALA A 123 8.62 2.23 13.26
N VAL A 124 7.56 1.48 12.95
CA VAL A 124 6.73 0.78 13.93
C VAL A 124 7.56 -0.27 14.66
N SER A 125 8.36 -1.07 13.95
CA SER A 125 9.19 -2.09 14.58
C SER A 125 10.24 -1.48 15.51
N ALA A 126 10.89 -0.40 15.09
CA ALA A 126 11.80 0.37 15.93
C ALA A 126 11.11 0.85 17.22
N LEU A 127 9.93 1.45 17.08
CA LEU A 127 9.17 1.93 18.23
C LEU A 127 8.74 0.79 19.15
N VAL A 128 8.24 -0.32 18.61
CA VAL A 128 7.80 -1.47 19.41
C VAL A 128 8.96 -2.09 20.18
N VAL A 129 10.11 -2.30 19.52
CA VAL A 129 11.31 -2.85 20.17
C VAL A 129 11.78 -1.95 21.33
N LEU A 130 11.68 -0.63 21.17
CA LEU A 130 11.96 0.32 22.24
C LEU A 130 10.91 0.30 23.37
N LEU A 131 9.63 0.32 23.02
CA LEU A 131 8.53 0.35 24.00
C LEU A 131 8.45 -0.93 24.84
N LEU A 132 8.77 -2.08 24.26
CA LEU A 132 8.83 -3.35 24.98
C LEU A 132 10.11 -3.49 25.83
N GLY A 133 11.03 -2.52 25.77
CA GLY A 133 12.28 -2.54 26.53
C GLY A 133 13.30 -3.56 26.04
N ILE A 134 13.09 -4.16 24.86
CA ILE A 134 14.01 -5.14 24.28
C ILE A 134 15.40 -4.51 24.09
N TYR A 135 15.42 -3.28 23.58
CA TYR A 135 16.56 -2.38 23.74
C TYR A 135 16.22 -1.34 24.82
N PRO A 136 17.07 -1.14 25.84
CA PRO A 136 18.40 -1.74 26.03
C PRO A 136 18.43 -3.00 26.92
N ALA A 137 17.30 -3.55 27.38
CA ALA A 137 17.31 -4.54 28.46
C ALA A 137 17.75 -5.95 28.04
N VAL A 138 17.45 -6.36 26.81
CA VAL A 138 17.80 -7.68 26.27
C VAL A 138 18.98 -7.60 25.31
N VAL A 139 18.96 -6.59 24.45
CA VAL A 139 20.05 -6.20 23.56
C VAL A 139 20.51 -4.80 23.94
N ASP A 140 21.80 -4.65 24.23
CA ASP A 140 22.43 -3.43 24.71
C ASP A 140 23.26 -2.72 23.63
N GLU A 141 23.70 -3.45 22.59
CA GLU A 141 24.40 -2.86 21.45
C GLU A 141 23.44 -2.21 20.43
N PRO A 142 23.72 -0.97 19.96
CA PRO A 142 22.91 -0.31 18.93
C PRO A 142 22.84 -1.07 17.60
N LEU A 143 23.88 -1.84 17.27
CA LEU A 143 23.89 -2.69 16.07
C LEU A 143 22.95 -3.87 16.23
N ASP A 144 22.87 -4.46 17.42
CA ASP A 144 21.95 -5.55 17.73
C ASP A 144 20.51 -5.06 17.71
N TYR A 145 20.24 -3.87 18.26
CA TYR A 145 18.97 -3.19 18.11
C TYR A 145 18.56 -3.04 16.64
N LEU A 146 19.44 -2.53 15.79
CA LEU A 146 19.14 -2.39 14.36
C LEU A 146 18.85 -3.74 13.70
N LYS A 147 19.60 -4.79 14.04
CA LYS A 147 19.35 -6.15 13.52
C LYS A 147 17.97 -6.68 13.95
N VAL A 148 17.59 -6.49 15.21
CA VAL A 148 16.24 -6.86 15.69
C VAL A 148 15.17 -6.10 14.90
N VAL A 149 15.32 -4.78 14.76
CA VAL A 149 14.37 -3.95 14.00
C VAL A 149 14.27 -4.41 12.54
N LEU A 150 15.37 -4.77 11.89
CA LEU A 150 15.34 -5.31 10.52
C LEU A 150 14.58 -6.63 10.41
N LEU A 151 14.75 -7.55 11.37
CA LEU A 151 14.03 -8.81 11.38
C LEU A 151 12.54 -8.62 11.68
N VAL A 152 12.20 -7.85 12.71
CA VAL A 152 10.81 -7.55 13.08
C VAL A 152 10.10 -6.80 11.95
N SER A 153 10.76 -5.81 11.34
CA SER A 153 10.18 -5.04 10.23
C SER A 153 9.94 -5.87 8.97
N SER A 154 10.76 -6.89 8.73
CA SER A 154 10.54 -7.85 7.64
C SER A 154 9.18 -8.55 7.77
N LEU A 155 8.83 -9.01 8.97
CA LEU A 155 7.55 -9.68 9.24
C LEU A 155 6.40 -8.67 9.35
N SER A 156 6.64 -7.53 9.99
CA SER A 156 5.69 -6.43 10.12
C SER A 156 5.23 -5.90 8.75
N LEU A 157 6.13 -5.85 7.76
CA LEU A 157 5.80 -5.48 6.38
C LEU A 157 4.76 -6.39 5.76
N ILE A 158 4.88 -7.70 5.98
CA ILE A 158 3.90 -8.68 5.50
C ILE A 158 2.55 -8.46 6.19
N GLY A 159 2.54 -8.14 7.49
CA GLY A 159 1.32 -7.79 8.23
C GLY A 159 0.64 -6.53 7.71
N SER A 160 1.43 -5.48 7.43
CA SER A 160 0.96 -4.22 6.86
C SER A 160 0.30 -4.42 5.50
N LEU A 161 1.03 -5.07 4.57
CA LEU A 161 0.54 -5.36 3.22
C LEU A 161 -0.64 -6.34 3.23
N GLY A 162 -0.58 -7.36 4.08
CA GLY A 162 -1.62 -8.39 4.17
C GLY A 162 -2.95 -7.82 4.62
N LEU A 163 -2.94 -6.94 5.63
CA LEU A 163 -4.16 -6.28 6.07
C LEU A 163 -4.66 -5.31 4.99
N ASP A 164 -3.78 -4.54 4.37
CA ASP A 164 -4.10 -3.59 3.30
C ASP A 164 -4.68 -4.25 2.04
N LEU A 165 -4.28 -5.49 1.74
CA LEU A 165 -4.80 -6.30 0.63
C LEU A 165 -6.14 -6.98 0.91
N ALA A 166 -6.55 -7.12 2.16
CA ALA A 166 -7.82 -7.78 2.53
C ALA A 166 -9.06 -6.90 2.28
N LYS A 167 -8.88 -5.72 1.66
CA LYS A 167 -9.89 -4.69 1.40
C LYS A 167 -10.37 -4.74 -0.05
#